data_AF-A0A962J3A6-F1
#
_entry.id   AF-A0A962J3A6-F1
#
_cell.length_a   1.000
_cell.length_b   1.000
_cell.length_c   1.000
_cell.angle_alpha   90.00
_cell.angle_beta   90.00
_cell.angle_gamma   90.00
#
_symmetry.space_group_name_H-M   'P 1'
#
loop_
_entity.id
_entity.type
_entity.pdbx_description
1 polymer ?
#
loop_
_entity_poly.entity_id
_entity_poly.type
_entity_poly.pdbx_seq_one_letter_code
_entity_poly.pdbx_strand_id
1 'polypeptide(L)'
;MGQDSLPSGNSKPSSRSRPQKKQRGPKKPKKITPEYLHNSGLYYLERFSSSSANFRAVMLRKAQKSCYAWPEQDFDACTRMVDELVQKFIRLELLNDALYTRSKIYSLRRAGKSRRFIFSSLGVKGLEKNMIEKALAAYDAEHGLESSEKDAALTFAR
;
A
#
# COMPACT_ATOMS: atom_id res chain seq x y z
N MET A 1 -58.65 -60.74 -7.02
CA MET A 1 -59.35 -59.44 -7.03
C MET A 1 -58.41 -58.44 -6.37
N GLY A 2 -58.03 -57.37 -7.10
CA GLY A 2 -57.31 -56.12 -6.71
C GLY A 2 -56.13 -56.26 -5.74
N GLN A 3 -54.85 -56.07 -6.09
CA GLN A 3 -54.20 -54.89 -6.70
C GLN A 3 -54.60 -53.56 -6.05
N ASP A 4 -53.93 -53.24 -4.94
CA ASP A 4 -53.74 -51.92 -4.33
C ASP A 4 -52.33 -51.92 -3.71
N SER A 5 -51.51 -50.88 -3.71
CA SER A 5 -51.45 -49.61 -4.42
C SER A 5 -50.06 -49.05 -4.03
N LEU A 6 -49.14 -48.85 -4.99
CA LEU A 6 -47.93 -48.04 -4.80
C LEU A 6 -47.82 -47.07 -5.97
N PRO A 7 -47.70 -45.76 -5.67
CA PRO A 7 -46.66 -44.99 -6.32
C PRO A 7 -45.90 -44.10 -5.31
N SER A 8 -44.65 -44.45 -5.04
CA SER A 8 -43.68 -43.57 -4.37
C SER A 8 -43.17 -42.53 -5.36
N GLY A 9 -43.89 -41.41 -5.49
CA GLY A 9 -43.42 -40.23 -6.21
C GLY A 9 -42.35 -39.49 -5.39
N ASN A 10 -41.07 -39.68 -5.75
CA ASN A 10 -39.97 -38.91 -5.16
C ASN A 10 -39.80 -37.59 -5.93
N SER A 11 -40.50 -36.54 -5.50
CA SER A 11 -40.33 -35.18 -6.03
C SER A 11 -39.08 -34.54 -5.44
N LYS A 12 -38.11 -34.25 -6.32
CA LYS A 12 -36.88 -33.50 -6.03
C LYS A 12 -37.21 -32.18 -5.30
N PRO A 13 -36.53 -31.82 -4.20
CA PRO A 13 -36.63 -30.48 -3.65
C PRO A 13 -35.93 -29.49 -4.60
N SER A 14 -36.72 -28.57 -5.14
CA SER A 14 -36.29 -27.40 -5.90
C SER A 14 -35.26 -26.60 -5.10
N SER A 15 -34.00 -26.63 -5.54
CA SER A 15 -32.94 -25.78 -5.01
C SER A 15 -33.28 -24.33 -5.30
N ARG A 16 -33.62 -23.56 -4.25
CA ARG A 16 -33.72 -22.09 -4.31
C ARG A 16 -32.41 -21.53 -4.86
N SER A 17 -32.45 -21.05 -6.10
CA SER A 17 -31.32 -20.41 -6.76
C SER A 17 -30.94 -19.15 -6.00
N ARG A 18 -29.75 -19.17 -5.37
CA ARG A 18 -29.13 -17.96 -4.80
C ARG A 18 -28.95 -16.94 -5.93
N PRO A 19 -29.43 -15.69 -5.80
CA PRO A 19 -29.25 -14.70 -6.84
C PRO A 19 -27.76 -14.46 -7.05
N GLN A 20 -27.26 -14.79 -8.24
CA GLN A 20 -25.88 -14.55 -8.64
C GLN A 20 -25.59 -13.05 -8.54
N LYS A 21 -24.62 -12.66 -7.71
CA LYS A 21 -24.12 -11.28 -7.65
C LYS A 21 -23.62 -10.89 -9.04
N LYS A 22 -24.39 -10.07 -9.78
CA LYS A 22 -23.94 -9.41 -11.01
C LYS A 22 -22.62 -8.70 -10.68
N GLN A 23 -21.53 -9.17 -11.29
CA GLN A 23 -20.22 -8.54 -11.17
C GLN A 23 -20.35 -7.15 -11.80
N ARG A 24 -20.46 -6.11 -10.96
CA ARG A 24 -20.47 -4.73 -11.43
C ARG A 24 -19.08 -4.46 -12.02
N GLY A 25 -19.04 -4.06 -13.29
CA GLY A 25 -17.79 -3.64 -13.95
C GLY A 25 -17.05 -2.55 -13.16
N PRO A 26 -15.77 -2.31 -13.48
CA PRO A 26 -14.95 -1.37 -12.73
C PRO A 26 -15.61 0.01 -12.67
N LYS A 27 -15.84 0.50 -11.44
CA LYS A 27 -16.44 1.83 -11.23
C LYS A 27 -15.49 2.91 -11.76
N LYS A 28 -16.03 3.89 -12.49
CA LYS A 28 -15.29 5.07 -12.95
C LYS A 28 -14.60 5.75 -11.75
N PRO A 29 -13.32 6.15 -11.87
CA PRO A 29 -12.62 6.88 -10.81
C PRO A 29 -13.39 8.14 -10.40
N LYS A 30 -13.36 8.50 -9.10
CA LYS A 30 -13.91 9.77 -8.62
C LYS A 30 -13.01 10.93 -9.06
N LYS A 31 -13.61 12.10 -9.32
CA LYS A 31 -12.90 13.36 -9.59
C LYS A 31 -11.96 13.71 -8.43
N ILE A 32 -10.81 14.29 -8.76
CA ILE A 32 -9.89 14.85 -7.77
C ILE A 32 -10.46 16.14 -7.22
N THR A 33 -10.65 16.17 -5.90
CA THR A 33 -10.99 17.35 -5.10
C THR A 33 -10.12 17.35 -3.84
N PRO A 34 -9.94 18.47 -3.12
CA PRO A 34 -9.14 18.49 -1.90
C PRO A 34 -9.67 17.51 -0.86
N GLU A 35 -11.00 17.50 -0.68
CA GLU A 35 -11.69 16.60 0.26
C GLU A 35 -11.52 15.13 -0.11
N TYR A 36 -11.64 14.79 -1.39
CA TYR A 36 -11.42 13.42 -1.85
C TYR A 36 -9.97 12.97 -1.64
N LEU A 37 -9.00 13.83 -1.98
CA LEU A 37 -7.58 13.56 -1.78
C LEU A 37 -7.28 13.33 -0.30
N HIS A 38 -7.77 14.22 0.57
CA HIS A 38 -7.63 14.13 2.01
C HIS A 38 -8.14 12.79 2.56
N ASN A 39 -9.40 12.45 2.30
CA ASN A 39 -10.03 11.22 2.79
C ASN A 39 -9.36 9.97 2.20
N SER A 40 -8.97 10.02 0.92
CA SER A 40 -8.25 8.91 0.29
C SER A 40 -6.83 8.74 0.84
N GLY A 41 -6.19 9.83 1.23
CA GLY A 41 -4.87 9.87 1.84
C GLY A 41 -4.89 9.30 3.25
N LEU A 42 -5.85 9.74 4.08
CA LEU A 42 -6.05 9.18 5.43
C LEU A 42 -6.28 7.67 5.37
N TYR A 43 -7.23 7.23 4.54
CA TYR A 43 -7.51 5.80 4.36
C TYR A 43 -6.28 5.00 3.90
N TYR A 44 -5.39 5.60 3.11
CA TYR A 44 -4.15 4.95 2.70
C TYR A 44 -3.18 4.80 3.89
N LEU A 45 -2.98 5.88 4.67
CA LEU A 45 -2.03 5.90 5.79
C LEU A 45 -2.50 5.08 7.01
N GLU A 46 -3.80 4.90 7.19
CA GLU A 46 -4.37 3.97 8.18
C GLU A 46 -3.91 2.52 7.95
N ARG A 47 -3.59 2.16 6.70
CA ARG A 47 -3.29 0.78 6.30
C ARG A 47 -1.83 0.56 5.96
N PHE A 48 -1.14 1.61 5.54
CA PHE A 48 0.21 1.52 5.01
C PHE A 48 1.09 2.62 5.59
N SER A 49 2.19 2.22 6.24
CA SER A 49 3.30 3.15 6.46
C SER A 49 3.99 3.46 5.14
N SER A 50 4.30 4.74 4.90
CA SER A 50 4.89 5.21 3.66
C SER A 50 5.84 6.38 3.90
N SER A 51 6.86 6.48 3.07
CA SER A 51 7.57 7.75 2.87
C SER A 51 6.67 8.76 2.16
N SER A 52 7.02 10.03 2.28
CA SER A 52 6.35 11.17 1.66
C SER A 52 6.39 11.05 0.14
N ALA A 53 7.56 10.71 -0.43
CA ALA A 53 7.72 10.53 -1.87
C ALA A 53 6.88 9.36 -2.42
N ASN A 54 6.84 8.22 -1.72
CA ASN A 54 5.99 7.10 -2.14
C ASN A 54 4.50 7.44 -2.03
N PHE A 55 4.08 8.11 -0.94
CA PHE A 55 2.70 8.55 -0.77
C PHE A 55 2.28 9.52 -1.90
N ARG A 56 3.13 10.51 -2.20
CA ARG A 56 2.96 11.43 -3.34
C ARG A 56 2.76 10.66 -4.64
N ALA A 57 3.63 9.70 -4.96
CA ALA A 57 3.53 8.91 -6.17
C ALA A 57 2.22 8.08 -6.24
N VAL A 58 1.73 7.55 -5.12
CA VAL A 58 0.44 6.85 -5.07
C VAL A 58 -0.72 7.80 -5.35
N MET A 59 -0.71 8.99 -4.74
CA MET A 59 -1.75 10.00 -4.97
C MET A 59 -1.72 10.55 -6.40
N LEU A 60 -0.54 10.76 -6.98
CA LEU A 60 -0.41 11.18 -8.38
C LEU A 60 -0.92 10.12 -9.36
N ARG A 61 -0.64 8.84 -9.14
CA ARG A 61 -1.24 7.76 -9.97
C ARG A 61 -2.77 7.76 -9.89
N LYS A 62 -3.34 8.12 -8.73
CA LYS A 62 -4.79 8.28 -8.57
C LYS A 62 -5.30 9.50 -9.32
N ALA A 63 -4.58 10.63 -9.27
CA ALA A 63 -4.90 11.83 -10.02
C ALA A 63 -4.84 11.60 -11.54
N GLN A 64 -3.81 10.94 -12.04
CA GLN A 64 -3.65 10.60 -13.45
C GLN A 64 -4.83 9.74 -13.96
N LYS A 65 -5.20 8.70 -13.19
CA LYS A 65 -6.38 7.88 -13.51
C LYS A 65 -7.69 8.68 -13.53
N SER A 66 -7.81 9.68 -12.66
CA SER A 66 -8.97 10.57 -12.64
C SER A 66 -8.99 11.47 -13.87
N CYS A 67 -7.89 12.14 -14.20
CA CYS A 67 -7.81 13.06 -15.35
C CYS A 67 -8.04 12.33 -16.67
N TYR A 68 -7.56 11.08 -16.80
CA TYR A 68 -7.89 10.23 -17.95
C TYR A 68 -9.40 9.97 -18.08
N ALA A 69 -10.10 9.82 -16.96
CA ALA A 69 -11.54 9.57 -16.93
C ALA A 69 -12.39 10.86 -17.02
N TRP A 70 -11.80 12.01 -16.71
CA TRP A 70 -12.43 13.33 -16.61
C TRP A 70 -11.53 14.36 -17.30
N PRO A 71 -11.59 14.48 -18.66
CA PRO A 71 -10.69 15.35 -19.43
C PRO A 71 -10.76 16.83 -19.07
N GLU A 72 -11.84 17.27 -18.41
CA GLU A 72 -11.98 18.62 -17.87
C GLU A 72 -11.08 18.90 -16.65
N GLN A 73 -10.48 17.86 -16.05
CA GLN A 73 -9.54 18.02 -14.95
C GLN A 73 -8.14 18.30 -15.49
N ASP A 74 -7.59 19.46 -15.10
CA ASP A 74 -6.19 19.77 -15.30
C ASP A 74 -5.30 18.93 -14.37
N PHE A 75 -4.35 18.19 -14.95
CA PHE A 75 -3.42 17.36 -14.20
C PHE A 75 -2.41 18.19 -13.39
N ASP A 76 -2.05 19.39 -13.86
CA ASP A 76 -1.12 20.26 -13.14
C ASP A 76 -1.79 20.84 -11.89
N ALA A 77 -3.05 21.26 -11.99
CA ALA A 77 -3.88 21.61 -10.84
C ALA A 77 -4.00 20.44 -9.85
N CYS A 78 -4.27 19.23 -10.33
CA CYS A 78 -4.32 18.04 -9.46
C CYS A 78 -2.97 17.77 -8.77
N THR A 79 -1.85 17.99 -9.46
CA THR A 79 -0.49 17.81 -8.91
C THR A 79 -0.23 18.78 -7.78
N ARG A 80 -0.58 20.08 -7.94
CA ARG A 80 -0.48 21.07 -6.86
C ARG A 80 -1.30 20.67 -5.63
N MET A 81 -2.52 20.18 -5.82
CA MET A 81 -3.36 19.70 -4.71
C MET A 81 -2.76 18.49 -3.99
N VAL A 82 -2.09 17.59 -4.73
CA VAL A 82 -1.35 16.48 -4.11
C VAL A 82 -0.18 17.00 -3.29
N ASP A 83 0.59 17.94 -3.82
CA ASP A 83 1.75 18.52 -3.12
C ASP A 83 1.33 19.24 -1.83
N GLU A 84 0.25 20.02 -1.88
CA GLU A 84 -0.36 20.65 -0.71
C GLU A 84 -0.81 19.61 0.34
N LEU A 85 -1.40 18.49 -0.09
CA LEU A 85 -1.80 17.41 0.80
C LEU A 85 -0.57 16.77 1.47
N VAL A 86 0.49 16.49 0.71
CA VAL A 86 1.74 15.92 1.27
C VAL A 86 2.28 16.84 2.35
N GLN A 87 2.37 18.15 2.07
CA GLN A 87 2.85 19.13 3.04
C GLN A 87 1.94 19.23 4.27
N LYS A 88 0.61 19.16 4.08
CA LYS A 88 -0.35 19.10 5.20
C LYS A 88 -0.08 17.87 6.08
N PHE A 89 0.11 16.70 5.49
CA PHE A 89 0.32 15.45 6.23
C PHE A 89 1.69 15.37 6.90
N ILE A 90 2.73 15.99 6.34
CA ILE A 90 4.02 16.17 7.01
C ILE A 90 3.85 17.04 8.26
N ARG A 91 3.16 18.19 8.16
CA ARG A 91 2.92 19.08 9.31
C ARG A 91 2.08 18.43 10.41
N LEU A 92 1.19 17.50 10.06
CA LEU A 92 0.39 16.72 11.00
C LEU A 92 1.12 15.46 11.50
N GLU A 93 2.40 15.28 11.14
CA GLU A 93 3.23 14.11 11.49
C GLU A 93 2.68 12.76 11.01
N LEU A 94 1.69 12.75 10.12
CA LEU A 94 1.17 11.54 9.49
C LEU A 94 2.16 10.96 8.46
N LEU A 95 3.00 11.83 7.90
CA LEU A 95 4.15 11.46 7.07
C LEU A 95 5.41 11.92 7.77
N ASN A 96 6.29 10.98 8.09
CA ASN A 96 7.58 11.25 8.72
C ASN A 96 8.64 10.33 8.13
N ASP A 97 9.44 10.86 7.21
CA ASP A 97 10.43 10.09 6.47
C ASP A 97 11.56 9.56 7.37
N ALA A 98 11.95 10.31 8.41
CA ALA A 98 12.97 9.89 9.36
C ALA A 98 12.48 8.69 10.19
N LEU A 99 11.28 8.78 10.75
CA LEU A 99 10.65 7.69 11.50
C LEU A 99 10.45 6.47 10.61
N TYR A 100 9.90 6.67 9.41
CA TYR A 100 9.68 5.61 8.44
C TYR A 100 10.99 4.88 8.08
N THR A 101 12.06 5.64 7.80
CA THR A 101 13.38 5.11 7.48
C THR A 101 13.93 4.25 8.61
N ARG A 102 13.91 4.77 9.84
CA ARG A 102 14.36 4.03 11.02
C ARG A 102 13.58 2.72 11.18
N SER A 103 12.26 2.80 11.24
CA SER A 103 11.41 1.62 11.44
C SER A 103 11.61 0.55 10.35
N LYS A 104 11.82 0.96 9.08
CA LYS A 104 12.11 0.01 8.01
C LYS A 104 13.50 -0.59 8.08
N ILE A 105 14.53 0.16 8.47
CA ILE A 105 15.87 -0.40 8.67
C ILE A 105 15.83 -1.49 9.75
N TYR A 106 15.23 -1.23 10.92
CA TYR A 106 15.11 -2.24 11.97
C TYR A 106 14.38 -3.50 11.48
N SER A 107 13.25 -3.31 10.77
CA SER A 107 12.47 -4.43 10.23
C SER A 107 13.27 -5.27 9.24
N LEU A 108 14.00 -4.62 8.33
CA LEU A 108 14.78 -5.30 7.29
C LEU A 108 16.04 -5.95 7.85
N ARG A 109 16.71 -5.32 8.83
CA ARG A 109 17.85 -5.91 9.54
C ARG A 109 17.46 -7.16 10.31
N ARG A 110 16.34 -7.13 11.03
CA ARG A 110 15.76 -8.33 11.68
C ARG A 110 15.42 -9.45 10.70
N ALA A 111 15.09 -9.09 9.45
CA ALA A 111 14.86 -10.03 8.37
C ALA A 111 16.14 -10.44 7.62
N GLY A 112 17.33 -10.15 8.17
CA GLY A 112 18.61 -10.50 7.59
C GLY A 112 18.88 -9.84 6.24
N LYS A 113 18.40 -8.61 6.02
CA LYS A 113 18.69 -7.89 4.77
C LYS A 113 19.99 -7.13 4.88
N SER A 114 20.83 -7.26 3.85
CA SER A 114 22.12 -6.57 3.78
C SER A 114 21.96 -5.07 3.61
N ARG A 115 22.99 -4.32 3.99
CA ARG A 115 23.05 -2.86 3.81
C ARG A 115 22.71 -2.44 2.37
N ARG A 116 23.28 -3.12 1.37
CA ARG A 116 23.05 -2.83 -0.05
C ARG A 116 21.59 -3.02 -0.46
N PHE A 117 20.96 -4.09 0.01
CA PHE A 117 19.54 -4.32 -0.25
C PHE A 117 18.67 -3.23 0.38
N ILE A 118 18.93 -2.90 1.64
CA ILE A 118 18.20 -1.86 2.37
C ILE A 118 18.31 -0.52 1.65
N PHE A 119 19.52 -0.13 1.25
CA PHE A 119 19.77 1.12 0.55
C PHE A 119 18.97 1.21 -0.75
N SER A 120 19.02 0.16 -1.58
CA SER A 120 18.26 0.09 -2.82
C SER A 120 16.74 0.15 -2.57
N SER A 121 16.26 -0.65 -1.62
CA SER A 121 14.82 -0.73 -1.29
C SER A 121 14.25 0.60 -0.82
N LEU A 122 14.98 1.31 0.06
CA LEU A 122 14.57 2.61 0.57
C LEU A 122 14.75 3.74 -0.46
N GLY A 123 15.76 3.65 -1.32
CA GLY A 123 15.92 4.56 -2.46
C GLY A 123 14.74 4.49 -3.43
N VAL A 124 14.19 3.30 -3.70
CA VAL A 124 12.96 3.14 -4.51
C VAL A 124 11.74 3.80 -3.85
N LYS A 125 11.76 3.97 -2.51
CA LYS A 125 10.74 4.73 -1.78
C LYS A 125 10.97 6.24 -1.81
N GLY A 126 11.96 6.71 -2.57
CA GLY A 126 12.27 8.13 -2.73
C GLY A 126 12.83 8.78 -1.46
N LEU A 127 13.48 7.99 -0.60
CA LEU A 127 14.18 8.51 0.57
C LEU A 127 15.59 8.98 0.17
N GLU A 128 16.01 10.09 0.79
CA GLU A 128 17.33 10.66 0.54
C GLU A 128 18.46 9.74 1.00
N LYS A 129 19.51 9.64 0.17
CA LYS A 129 20.67 8.75 0.43
C LYS A 129 21.29 9.02 1.80
N ASN A 130 21.52 10.28 2.13
CA ASN A 130 22.10 10.69 3.41
C ASN A 130 21.22 10.30 4.61
N MET A 131 19.89 10.35 4.47
CA MET A 131 18.97 9.91 5.52
C MET A 131 19.09 8.40 5.77
N ILE A 132 19.17 7.61 4.69
CA ILE A 132 19.34 6.17 4.77
C ILE A 132 20.70 5.82 5.40
N GLU A 133 21.78 6.49 4.99
CA GLU A 133 23.13 6.28 5.52
C GLU A 133 23.21 6.58 7.01
N LYS A 134 22.69 7.73 7.44
CA LYS A 134 22.65 8.13 8.85
C LYS A 134 21.88 7.13 9.70
N ALA A 135 20.69 6.71 9.24
CA ALA A 135 19.87 5.78 9.98
C ALA A 135 20.47 4.37 10.04
N LEU A 136 21.15 3.91 8.99
CA LEU A 136 21.91 2.66 9.00
C LEU A 136 23.10 2.75 9.97
N ALA A 137 23.87 3.83 9.92
CA ALA A 137 25.00 4.04 10.83
C ALA A 137 24.55 4.07 12.30
N ALA A 138 23.43 4.73 12.60
CA ALA A 138 22.84 4.71 13.93
C ALA A 138 22.43 3.30 14.38
N TYR A 139 21.79 2.53 13.50
CA TYR A 139 21.45 1.14 13.79
C TYR A 139 22.69 0.28 14.05
N ASP A 140 23.70 0.38 13.19
CA ASP A 140 24.94 -0.40 13.26
C ASP A 140 25.76 -0.03 14.51
N ALA A 141 25.72 1.22 14.96
CA ALA A 141 26.34 1.65 16.21
C ALA A 141 25.66 1.04 17.46
N GLU A 142 24.33 0.86 17.42
CA GLU A 142 23.56 0.23 18.51
C GLU A 142 23.69 -1.31 18.53
N HIS A 143 23.84 -1.96 17.37
CA HIS A 143 23.70 -3.42 17.22
C HIS A 143 24.97 -4.15 16.73
N GLY A 144 26.01 -3.41 16.34
CA GLY A 144 27.25 -3.94 15.79
C GLY A 144 27.17 -4.28 14.29
N LEU A 145 27.97 -3.57 13.48
CA LEU A 145 28.00 -3.75 12.02
C LEU A 145 28.30 -5.19 11.61
N GLU A 146 29.35 -5.80 12.16
CA GLU A 146 29.75 -7.17 11.79
C GLU A 146 28.65 -8.19 12.08
N SER A 147 27.95 -8.05 13.21
CA SER A 147 26.83 -8.93 13.54
C SER A 147 25.73 -8.81 12.50
N SER A 148 25.37 -7.57 12.16
CA SER A 148 24.28 -7.29 11.22
C SER A 148 24.53 -7.79 9.79
N GLU A 149 25.78 -7.76 9.30
CA GLU A 149 26.13 -8.27 7.98
C GLU A 149 26.31 -9.79 7.98
N LYS A 150 26.82 -10.39 9.08
CA LYS A 150 26.88 -11.85 9.24
C LYS A 150 25.48 -12.46 9.25
N ASP A 151 24.54 -11.86 9.97
CA ASP A 151 23.13 -12.30 9.98
C ASP A 151 22.48 -12.22 8.60
N ALA A 152 22.80 -11.17 7.84
CA ALA A 152 22.33 -11.02 6.49
C ALA A 152 22.88 -12.08 5.53
N ALA A 153 24.17 -12.39 5.65
CA ALA A 153 24.81 -13.46 4.87
C ALA A 153 24.20 -14.84 5.18
N LEU A 154 24.00 -15.15 6.47
CA LEU A 154 23.36 -16.40 6.90
C LEU A 154 21.93 -16.55 6.37
N THR A 155 21.17 -15.45 6.34
CA THR A 155 19.78 -15.47 5.84
C THR A 155 19.71 -15.59 4.32
N PHE A 156 20.66 -15.03 3.59
CA PHE A 156 20.72 -15.14 2.14
C PHE A 156 21.12 -16.54 1.65
N ALA A 157 21.91 -17.28 2.44
CA ALA A 157 22.36 -18.63 2.13
C ALA A 157 21.33 -19.73 2.45
N ARG A 158 20.20 -19.38 3.09
CA ARG A 158 19.08 -20.27 3.39
C ARG A 158 18.01 -20.18 2.32
#